data_AF-A0A5F1S163-F1
#
_entry.id   AF-A0A5F1S163-F1
#
_cell.length_a   1.000
_cell.length_b   1.000
_cell.length_c   1.000
_cell.angle_alpha   90.00
_cell.angle_beta   90.00
_cell.angle_gamma   90.00
#
_symmetry.space_group_name_H-M   'P 1'
#
loop_
_entity.id
_entity.type
_entity.pdbx_description
1 polymer ?
#
loop_
_entity_poly.entity_id
_entity_poly.type
_entity_poly.pdbx_seq_one_letter_code
_entity_poly.pdbx_strand_id
1 'polypeptide(L)' 'MAAALDLTPGELKEYLRNRSGLTRAEADVAWEILKGDGRDAAATRLGIAAATMRAHLTHIFEKTGVRRQAELVRLMS' A
#
# COMPACT_ATOMS: atom_id res chain seq x y z
N MET A 1 7.22 22.48 1.94
CA MET A 1 7.03 21.12 2.46
C MET A 1 5.78 20.58 1.82
N ALA A 2 5.92 19.55 0.98
CA ALA A 2 4.87 19.08 0.08
C ALA A 2 3.56 18.83 0.83
N ALA A 3 2.47 19.35 0.27
CA ALA A 3 1.12 19.11 0.74
C ALA A 3 0.88 17.60 0.66
N ALA A 4 0.98 16.93 1.80
CA ALA A 4 0.55 15.56 1.95
C ALA A 4 -0.93 15.54 1.54
N LEU A 5 -1.21 14.76 0.51
CA LEU A 5 -2.54 14.47 0.02
C LEU A 5 -3.49 14.23 1.21
N ASP A 6 -4.43 15.16 1.45
CA ASP A 6 -5.54 15.05 2.41
C ASP A 6 -6.57 14.01 1.93
N LEU A 7 -6.09 12.89 1.38
CA LEU A 7 -6.92 11.79 0.91
C LEU A 7 -7.32 10.96 2.12
N THR A 8 -8.62 10.84 2.33
CA THR A 8 -9.18 9.83 3.22
C THR A 8 -8.74 8.42 2.78
N PRO A 9 -8.81 7.41 3.67
CA PRO A 9 -8.47 6.04 3.31
C PRO A 9 -9.23 5.52 2.08
N GLY A 10 -10.47 6.01 1.85
CA GLY A 10 -11.27 5.65 0.67
C GLY A 10 -10.72 6.25 -0.62
N GLU A 11 -10.40 7.55 -0.59
CA GLU A 11 -9.93 8.28 -1.76
C GLU A 11 -8.53 7.84 -2.21
N LEU A 12 -7.61 7.54 -1.27
CA LEU A 12 -6.30 7.02 -1.63
C LEU A 12 -6.39 5.64 -2.27
N LYS A 13 -7.23 4.75 -1.70
CA LYS A 13 -7.45 3.41 -2.29
C LYS A 13 -7.98 3.53 -3.72
N GLU A 14 -8.93 4.44 -3.96
CA GLU A 14 -9.49 4.66 -5.28
C GLU A 14 -8.47 5.26 -6.27
N TYR A 15 -7.69 6.25 -5.84
CA TYR A 15 -6.60 6.83 -6.61
C TYR A 15 -5.59 5.77 -7.06
N LEU A 16 -5.20 4.87 -6.15
CA LEU A 16 -4.25 3.79 -6.45
C LEU A 16 -4.81 2.76 -7.44
N ARG A 17 -6.09 2.39 -7.31
CA ARG A 17 -6.73 1.50 -8.29
C ARG A 17 -6.72 2.12 -9.68
N ASN A 18 -7.06 3.40 -9.79
CA ASN A 18 -7.19 4.07 -11.08
C ASN A 18 -5.84 4.36 -11.76
N ARG A 19 -4.79 4.66 -10.98
CA ARG A 19 -3.48 5.05 -11.54
C ARG A 19 -2.48 3.89 -11.68
N SER A 20 -2.57 2.88 -10.81
CA SER A 20 -1.63 1.76 -10.76
C SER A 20 -2.25 0.38 -10.96
N GLY A 21 -3.56 0.28 -11.19
CA GLY A 21 -4.24 -1.01 -11.43
C GLY A 21 -4.19 -1.95 -10.23
N LEU A 22 -4.04 -1.41 -9.01
CA LEU A 22 -4.09 -2.22 -7.80
C LEU A 22 -5.48 -2.84 -7.66
N THR A 23 -5.53 -4.07 -7.16
CA THR A 23 -6.78 -4.67 -6.69
C THR A 23 -7.20 -4.04 -5.37
N ARG A 24 -8.43 -4.32 -4.92
CA ARG A 24 -8.90 -3.84 -3.61
C ARG A 24 -8.00 -4.32 -2.47
N ALA A 25 -7.63 -5.60 -2.46
CA ALA A 25 -6.77 -6.17 -1.43
C ALA A 25 -5.35 -5.55 -1.44
N GLU A 26 -4.81 -5.28 -2.63
CA GLU A 26 -3.52 -4.61 -2.76
C GLU A 26 -3.56 -3.16 -2.26
N ALA A 27 -4.65 -2.44 -2.51
CA ALA A 27 -4.86 -1.09 -1.99
C ALA A 27 -5.01 -1.08 -0.46
N ASP A 28 -5.68 -2.09 0.12
CA ASP A 28 -5.78 -2.26 1.57
C ASP A 28 -4.41 -2.55 2.20
N VAL A 29 -3.59 -3.39 1.57
CA VAL A 29 -2.20 -3.65 2.00
C VAL A 29 -1.34 -2.40 1.90
N ALA A 30 -1.39 -1.69 0.78
CA ALA A 30 -0.64 -0.44 0.59
C ALA A 30 -0.98 0.58 1.68
N TRP A 31 -2.27 0.76 1.98
CA TRP A 31 -2.75 1.65 3.04
C TRP A 31 -2.16 1.31 4.41
N GLU A 32 -2.19 0.03 4.81
CA GLU A 32 -1.64 -0.39 6.12
C GLU A 32 -0.12 -0.20 6.21
N ILE A 33 0.58 -0.32 5.09
CA ILE A 33 2.03 -0.14 5.02
C ILE A 33 2.42 1.34 5.11
N LEU A 34 1.60 2.25 4.58
CA LEU A 34 1.80 3.70 4.69
C LEU A 34 1.73 4.20 6.14
N LYS A 35 1.02 3.50 7.02
CA LYS A 35 0.95 3.84 8.45
C LYS A 35 2.30 3.70 9.17
N GLY A 36 3.20 2.88 8.64
CA GLY A 36 4.57 2.76 9.17
C GLY A 36 4.77 1.76 10.32
N ASP A 37 3.72 1.06 10.78
CA ASP A 37 3.81 0.12 11.92
C ASP A 37 4.52 -1.21 11.61
N GLY A 38 4.94 -1.41 10.36
CA GLY A 38 5.60 -2.63 9.90
C GLY A 38 4.66 -3.71 9.33
N ARG A 39 5.25 -4.69 8.64
CA ARG A 39 4.53 -5.69 7.84
C ARG A 39 3.73 -6.67 8.70
N ASP A 40 4.27 -7.07 9.84
CA ASP A 40 3.60 -8.05 10.71
C ASP A 40 2.37 -7.43 11.38
N ALA A 41 2.49 -6.19 11.88
CA ALA A 41 1.35 -5.44 12.41
C ALA A 41 0.26 -5.23 11.34
N ALA A 42 0.65 -4.87 10.12
CA ALA A 42 -0.27 -4.76 8.99
C ALA A 42 -0.95 -6.09 8.65
N ALA A 43 -0.21 -7.21 8.66
CA ALA A 43 -0.75 -8.54 8.40
C ALA A 43 -1.76 -8.96 9.47
N THR A 44 -1.46 -8.70 10.74
CA THR A 44 -2.38 -8.92 11.87
C THR A 44 -3.67 -8.10 11.70
N ARG A 45 -3.58 -6.81 11.36
CA ARG A 45 -4.76 -5.95 11.19
C ARG A 45 -5.64 -6.36 10.01
N LEU A 46 -5.02 -6.86 8.95
CA LEU A 46 -5.75 -7.37 7.78
C LEU A 46 -6.23 -8.81 7.95
N GLY A 47 -5.85 -9.50 9.03
CA GLY A 47 -6.22 -10.89 9.26
C GLY A 47 -5.62 -11.85 8.23
N ILE A 48 -4.43 -11.54 7.70
CA ILE A 48 -3.76 -12.36 6.68
C ILE A 48 -2.44 -12.91 7.19
N ALA A 49 -2.00 -14.03 6.61
CA ALA A 49 -0.68 -14.61 6.93
C ALA A 49 0.46 -13.73 6.39
N ALA A 50 1.63 -13.79 7.05
CA ALA A 50 2.84 -13.07 6.62
C ALA A 50 3.30 -13.47 5.20
N ALA A 51 3.05 -14.72 4.79
CA ALA A 51 3.30 -15.16 3.41
C ALA A 51 2.39 -14.43 2.40
N THR A 52 1.10 -14.30 2.70
CA THR A 52 0.12 -13.57 1.89
C THR A 52 0.45 -12.08 1.82
N MET A 53 0.84 -11.48 2.95
CA MET A 53 1.34 -10.10 2.99
C MET A 53 2.54 -9.90 2.06
N ARG A 54 3.51 -10.82 2.08
CA ARG A 54 4.66 -10.77 1.18
C ARG A 54 4.25 -10.88 -0.29
N ALA A 55 3.33 -11.78 -0.63
CA ALA A 55 2.83 -11.93 -1.99
C ALA A 55 2.15 -10.66 -2.50
N HIS A 56 1.27 -10.04 -1.69
CA HIS A 56 0.65 -8.76 -2.04
C HIS A 56 1.68 -7.66 -2.28
N LEU A 57 2.69 -7.54 -1.41
CA LEU A 57 3.75 -6.54 -1.58
C LEU A 57 4.54 -6.73 -2.87
N THR A 58 4.86 -7.97 -3.25
CA THR A 58 5.51 -8.26 -4.54
C THR A 58 4.66 -7.74 -5.70
N HIS A 59 3.38 -8.07 -5.75
CA HIS A 59 2.49 -7.62 -6.82
C HIS A 59 2.31 -6.10 -6.82
N ILE A 60 2.22 -5.46 -5.64
CA ILE A 60 2.13 -4.00 -5.53
C ILE A 60 3.39 -3.36 -6.13
N PHE A 61 4.58 -3.86 -5.79
CA PHE A 61 5.85 -3.35 -6.32
C PHE A 61 5.94 -3.49 -7.83
N GLU A 62 5.54 -4.64 -8.38
CA GLU A 62 5.47 -4.85 -9.83
C GLU A 62 4.51 -3.87 -10.52
N LYS A 63 3.30 -3.69 -9.97
CA LYS A 63 2.27 -2.80 -10.55
C LYS A 63 2.58 -1.32 -10.42
N THR A 64 3.28 -0.93 -9.36
CA THR A 64 3.66 0.47 -9.11
C THR A 64 5.03 0.83 -9.67
N GLY A 65 5.82 -0.17 -10.10
CA GLY A 65 7.18 0.03 -10.64
C GLY A 65 8.23 0.37 -9.58
N VAL A 66 7.88 0.36 -8.30
CA VAL A 66 8.81 0.64 -7.19
C VAL A 66 9.37 -0.65 -6.63
N ARG A 67 10.55 -0.61 -6.00
CA ARG A 67 11.23 -1.81 -5.47
C ARG A 67 11.33 -1.83 -3.96
N ARG A 68 11.05 -0.71 -3.29
CA ARG A 68 11.20 -0.57 -1.84
C ARG A 68 9.95 0.02 -1.22
N GLN A 69 9.67 -0.37 0.03
CA GLN A 69 8.60 0.21 0.82
C GLN A 69 8.71 1.74 0.94
N ALA A 70 9.92 2.27 1.14
CA ALA A 70 10.11 3.72 1.19
C ALA A 70 9.83 4.42 -0.15
N GLU A 71 10.05 3.74 -1.28
CA GLU A 71 9.68 4.26 -2.61
C GLU A 71 8.17 4.22 -2.80
N LEU A 72 7.49 3.17 -2.32
CA LEU A 72 6.04 3.08 -2.30
C LEU A 72 5.42 4.22 -1.46
N VAL A 73 5.97 4.49 -0.27
CA VAL A 73 5.56 5.62 0.58
C VAL A 73 5.73 6.96 -0.16
N ARG A 74 6.87 7.16 -0.85
CA ARG A 74 7.13 8.37 -1.63
C ARG A 74 6.24 8.52 -2.87
N LEU A 75 5.85 7.42 -3.50
CA LEU A 75 4.91 7.44 -4.64
C LEU A 75 3.50 7.85 -4.21
N MET A 76 3.17 7.62 -2.94
CA MET A 76 1.83 7.78 -2.36
C MET A 76 1.68 9.04 -1.48
N SER A 77 2.76 9.81 -1.28
CA SER A 77 2.76 11.10 -0.56
C SER A 77 2.90 12.27 -1.51
#